data_AF-A0A660ZSU4-F1
#
_entry.id   AF-A0A660ZSU4-F1
#
_cell.length_a   1.000
_cell.length_b   1.000
_cell.length_c   1.000
_cell.angle_alpha   90.00
_cell.angle_beta   90.00
_cell.angle_gamma   90.00
#
_symmetry.space_group_name_H-M   'P 1'
#
loop_
_entity.id
_entity.type
_entity.pdbx_description
1 polymer ?
#
loop_
_entity_poly.entity_id
_entity_poly.type
_entity_poly.pdbx_seq_one_letter_code
_entity_poly.pdbx_strand_id
1 'polypeptide(L)'
;FSDLYFVEVVDEDGEPVAPGETGELVITDLTNFYMPFVRYRTGDLAVQSDRLCECGRGLPLIEKIEGRRLDVVRTPSGQVVGGFFWTWLSRAVPGIARFQIEQQRLDGIIFRLVPGPEWKDDYKGVLEEKIKDNCGKDFNVAFIITDDILLTASGKVRIVMSNINERMLIKSKIHKAFITGESSGEVDCIRIDEELMSLAGISRFEKVLVVDMTNGERVETFAVEAERNSGIIETCGDAARHIGKGDEVSIMAFAWSRNSSEEFKNILVDRSNRFVRYLTDQPGKRIEE
;
A
#
# COMPACT_ATOMS: atom_id res chain seq x y z
N PHE A 1 18.70 -23.21 7.59
CA PHE A 1 19.97 -23.56 6.92
C PHE A 1 19.95 -22.84 5.59
N SER A 2 20.67 -21.72 5.48
CA SER A 2 20.58 -20.79 4.34
C SER A 2 21.36 -21.26 3.09
N ASP A 3 22.05 -22.38 3.21
CA ASP A 3 22.59 -23.21 2.13
C ASP A 3 21.50 -24.01 1.39
N LEU A 4 20.34 -24.22 2.03
CA LEU A 4 19.15 -24.82 1.41
C LEU A 4 18.15 -23.76 0.92
N TYR A 5 18.18 -22.59 1.56
CA TYR A 5 17.27 -21.48 1.31
C TYR A 5 18.07 -20.18 1.25
N PHE A 6 18.08 -19.50 0.12
CA PHE A 6 18.62 -18.15 0.06
C PHE A 6 17.66 -17.20 0.79
N VAL A 7 18.15 -16.57 1.86
CA VAL A 7 17.35 -15.72 2.76
C VAL A 7 17.81 -14.28 2.61
N GLU A 8 16.84 -13.40 2.39
CA GLU A 8 17.04 -11.96 2.25
C GLU A 8 16.13 -11.22 3.23
N VAL A 9 16.53 -10.03 3.63
CA VAL A 9 15.67 -9.06 4.33
C VAL A 9 15.58 -7.84 3.42
N VAL A 10 14.38 -7.54 2.92
CA VAL A 10 14.18 -6.53 1.87
C VAL A 10 13.20 -5.44 2.28
N ASP A 11 13.30 -4.28 1.64
CA ASP A 11 12.38 -3.17 1.81
C ASP A 11 11.05 -3.36 1.02
N GLU A 12 10.29 -2.28 0.88
CA GLU A 12 9.03 -2.29 0.15
C GLU A 12 9.21 -2.47 -1.36
N ASP A 13 10.28 -1.90 -1.92
CA ASP A 13 10.64 -2.01 -3.34
C ASP A 13 11.26 -3.38 -3.66
N GLY A 14 11.64 -4.13 -2.64
CA GLY A 14 12.22 -5.47 -2.75
C GLY A 14 13.74 -5.46 -2.77
N GLU A 15 14.37 -4.34 -2.44
CA GLU A 15 15.82 -4.21 -2.35
C GLU A 15 16.32 -4.62 -0.95
N PRO A 16 17.51 -5.25 -0.82
CA PRO A 16 18.06 -5.63 0.48
C PRO A 16 18.28 -4.42 1.39
N VAL A 17 17.84 -4.52 2.66
CA VAL A 17 18.08 -3.49 3.68
C VAL A 17 19.46 -3.63 4.31
N ALA A 18 19.97 -2.56 4.92
CA ALA A 18 21.24 -2.63 5.64
C ALA A 18 21.09 -3.43 6.95
N PRO A 19 22.18 -4.05 7.47
CA PRO A 19 22.15 -4.65 8.79
C PRO A 19 21.70 -3.65 9.88
N GLY A 20 20.86 -4.12 10.80
CA GLY A 20 20.21 -3.28 11.82
C GLY A 20 18.90 -2.63 11.37
N GLU A 21 18.61 -2.58 10.07
CA GLU A 21 17.34 -2.08 9.54
C GLU A 21 16.29 -3.20 9.50
N THR A 22 15.01 -2.81 9.65
CA THR A 22 13.89 -3.73 9.59
C THR A 22 13.41 -3.88 8.15
N GLY A 23 13.30 -5.10 7.67
CA GLY A 23 12.69 -5.42 6.38
C GLY A 23 11.89 -6.72 6.41
N GLU A 24 11.30 -7.07 5.28
CA GLU A 24 10.56 -8.31 5.10
C GLU A 24 11.48 -9.47 4.77
N LEU A 25 11.28 -10.60 5.45
CA LEU A 25 12.01 -11.83 5.20
C LEU A 25 11.53 -12.46 3.89
N VAL A 26 12.45 -12.60 2.95
CA VAL A 26 12.22 -13.21 1.63
C VAL A 26 13.06 -14.47 1.53
N ILE A 27 12.44 -15.54 1.02
CA ILE A 27 13.08 -16.84 0.93
C ILE A 27 13.02 -17.36 -0.51
N THR A 28 14.16 -17.81 -1.01
CA THR A 28 14.26 -18.62 -2.22
C THR A 28 14.69 -20.04 -1.85
N ASP A 29 13.88 -21.04 -2.17
CA ASP A 29 14.22 -22.46 -2.00
C ASP A 29 15.16 -22.89 -3.12
N LEU A 30 16.33 -23.44 -2.75
CA LEU A 30 17.37 -23.87 -3.70
C LEU A 30 17.33 -25.38 -3.99
N THR A 31 16.43 -26.13 -3.35
CA THR A 31 16.47 -27.60 -3.33
C THR A 31 15.14 -28.27 -3.68
N ASN A 32 14.02 -27.55 -3.66
CA ASN A 32 12.72 -28.10 -4.03
C ASN A 32 12.49 -28.08 -5.56
N PHE A 33 12.70 -29.23 -6.20
CA PHE A 33 12.54 -29.41 -7.65
C PHE A 33 11.08 -29.54 -8.13
N TYR A 34 10.13 -29.74 -7.21
CA TYR A 34 8.72 -29.94 -7.59
C TYR A 34 7.95 -28.61 -7.61
N MET A 35 8.15 -27.77 -6.59
CA MET A 35 7.48 -26.48 -6.48
C MET A 35 8.42 -25.46 -5.82
N PRO A 36 9.44 -24.95 -6.55
CA PRO A 36 10.41 -24.03 -5.99
C PRO A 36 9.74 -22.67 -5.70
N PHE A 37 9.91 -22.18 -4.48
CA PHE A 37 9.56 -20.82 -4.13
C PHE A 37 10.75 -19.91 -4.42
N VAL A 38 10.61 -18.97 -5.35
CA VAL A 38 11.65 -18.00 -5.72
C VAL A 38 11.23 -16.61 -5.23
N ARG A 39 12.11 -15.99 -4.43
CA ARG A 39 11.86 -14.72 -3.76
C ARG A 39 10.48 -14.64 -3.11
N TYR A 40 10.11 -15.70 -2.41
CA TYR A 40 8.83 -15.78 -1.72
C TYR A 40 8.84 -14.86 -0.50
N ARG A 41 7.99 -13.84 -0.56
CA ARG A 41 7.76 -12.90 0.54
C ARG A 41 6.96 -13.60 1.63
N THR A 42 7.60 -13.85 2.77
CA THR A 42 7.00 -14.63 3.87
C THR A 42 5.92 -13.85 4.62
N GLY A 43 5.92 -12.52 4.48
CA GLY A 43 5.12 -11.63 5.32
C GLY A 43 5.67 -11.47 6.73
N ASP A 44 6.81 -12.06 7.09
CA ASP A 44 7.46 -11.88 8.38
C ASP A 44 8.49 -10.73 8.30
N LEU A 45 8.57 -9.89 9.34
CA LEU A 45 9.53 -8.80 9.47
C LEU A 45 10.72 -9.25 10.32
N ALA A 46 11.92 -8.92 9.87
CA ALA A 46 13.17 -9.31 10.50
C ALA A 46 14.21 -8.19 10.44
N VAL A 47 15.16 -8.25 11.36
CA VAL A 47 16.37 -7.41 11.36
C VAL A 47 17.58 -8.33 11.18
N GLN A 48 18.38 -8.05 10.15
CA GLN A 48 19.64 -8.76 9.91
C GLN A 48 20.76 -8.16 10.76
N SER A 49 21.60 -9.00 11.33
CA SER A 49 22.80 -8.59 12.08
C SER A 49 24.01 -8.54 11.15
N ASP A 50 24.95 -7.63 11.44
CA ASP A 50 26.29 -7.58 10.85
C ASP A 50 27.29 -8.49 11.59
N ARG A 51 26.89 -9.04 12.74
CA ARG A 51 27.72 -9.88 13.58
C ARG A 51 27.94 -11.28 12.98
N LEU A 52 29.15 -11.79 13.17
CA LEU A 52 29.46 -13.19 12.92
C LEU A 52 28.95 -14.05 14.07
N CYS A 53 28.37 -15.20 13.74
CA CYS A 53 27.92 -16.14 14.74
C CYS A 53 29.12 -16.74 15.49
N GLU A 54 29.05 -16.79 16.83
CA GLU A 54 30.12 -17.33 17.69
C GLU A 54 30.48 -18.79 17.39
N CYS A 55 29.59 -19.55 16.75
CA CYS A 55 29.88 -20.91 16.29
C CYS A 55 30.78 -20.99 15.05
N GLY A 56 31.18 -19.84 14.47
CA GLY A 56 32.08 -19.75 13.31
C GLY A 56 31.41 -19.95 11.95
N ARG A 57 30.09 -20.15 11.90
CA ARG A 57 29.34 -20.22 10.63
C ARG A 57 29.20 -18.82 10.02
N GLY A 58 29.63 -18.66 8.77
CA GLY A 58 29.56 -17.39 8.02
C GLY A 58 28.22 -17.14 7.31
N LEU A 59 27.12 -17.73 7.81
CA LEU A 59 25.79 -17.55 7.22
C LEU A 59 25.15 -16.25 7.75
N PRO A 60 24.24 -15.61 7.00
CA PRO A 60 23.47 -14.46 7.48
C PRO A 60 22.81 -14.72 8.82
N LEU A 61 22.97 -13.78 9.76
CA LEU A 61 22.42 -13.87 11.11
C LEU A 61 21.20 -12.96 11.21
N ILE A 62 20.07 -13.51 11.64
CA ILE A 62 18.89 -12.72 12.00
C ILE A 62 19.00 -12.34 13.47
N GLU A 63 19.05 -11.04 13.75
CA GLU A 63 19.15 -10.49 15.11
C GLU A 63 17.82 -10.59 15.84
N LYS A 64 16.73 -10.27 15.14
CA LYS A 64 15.39 -10.23 15.71
C LYS A 64 14.35 -10.52 14.64
N ILE A 65 13.30 -11.25 15.03
CA ILE A 65 12.04 -11.34 14.27
C ILE A 65 11.04 -10.40 14.95
N GLU A 66 10.50 -9.43 14.21
CA GLU A 66 9.61 -8.40 14.74
C GLU A 66 8.12 -8.80 14.70
N GLY A 67 7.78 -9.82 13.91
CA GLY A 67 6.43 -10.33 13.75
C GLY A 67 6.04 -10.41 12.27
N ARG A 68 4.74 -10.25 11.96
CA ARG A 68 4.25 -10.21 10.58
C ARG A 68 4.01 -8.78 10.09
N ARG A 69 4.31 -8.53 8.82
CA ARG A 69 4.04 -7.27 8.09
C ARG A 69 2.60 -6.79 8.25
N LEU A 70 1.64 -7.72 8.30
CA LEU A 70 0.21 -7.42 8.39
C LEU A 70 -0.32 -7.21 9.81
N ASP A 71 0.46 -7.55 10.84
CA ASP A 71 0.05 -7.45 12.24
C ASP A 71 0.74 -6.26 12.92
N VAL A 72 0.58 -5.05 12.36
CA VAL A 72 1.25 -3.83 12.81
C VAL A 72 0.28 -2.69 13.11
N VAL A 73 0.62 -1.87 14.10
CA VAL A 73 -0.02 -0.59 14.40
C VAL A 73 0.90 0.53 13.95
N ARG A 74 0.36 1.56 13.28
CA ARG A 74 1.14 2.74 12.84
C ARG A 74 0.75 3.98 13.61
N THR A 75 1.70 4.76 14.10
CA THR A 75 1.43 5.96 14.89
C THR A 75 1.40 7.23 14.02
N PRO A 76 0.97 8.39 14.53
CA PRO A 76 1.02 9.66 13.78
C PRO A 76 2.46 10.13 13.52
N SER A 77 3.42 9.67 14.33
CA SER A 77 4.85 9.94 14.13
C SER A 77 5.49 9.07 13.03
N GLY A 78 4.74 8.14 12.43
CA GLY A 78 5.23 7.20 11.43
C GLY A 78 5.87 5.93 12.01
N GLN A 79 5.94 5.81 13.34
CA GLN A 79 6.46 4.61 14.00
C GLN A 79 5.55 3.40 13.73
N VAL A 80 6.17 2.24 13.54
CA VAL A 80 5.48 0.96 13.32
C VAL A 80 5.69 0.08 14.55
N VAL A 81 4.59 -0.34 15.18
CA VAL A 81 4.59 -1.20 16.37
C VAL A 81 4.10 -2.60 15.98
N GLY A 82 5.03 -3.54 15.88
CA GLY A 82 4.78 -4.89 15.37
C GLY A 82 4.07 -5.84 16.33
N GLY A 83 3.52 -6.93 15.78
CA GLY A 83 2.76 -7.99 16.46
C GLY A 83 3.40 -8.56 17.73
N PHE A 84 4.74 -8.60 17.76
CA PHE A 84 5.49 -9.10 18.91
C PHE A 84 5.26 -8.25 20.17
N PHE A 85 5.26 -6.92 20.05
CA PHE A 85 5.02 -6.02 21.18
C PHE A 85 3.69 -6.32 21.86
N TRP A 86 2.62 -6.48 21.08
CA TRP A 86 1.27 -6.74 21.58
C TRP A 86 1.17 -8.08 22.31
N THR A 87 1.83 -9.09 21.76
CA THR A 87 1.89 -10.45 22.34
C THR A 87 2.73 -10.51 23.61
N TRP A 88 3.75 -9.65 23.72
CA TRP A 88 4.51 -9.46 24.95
C TRP A 88 3.71 -8.66 25.99
N LEU A 89 3.08 -7.57 25.58
CA LEU A 89 2.28 -6.69 26.42
C LEU A 89 1.14 -7.45 27.10
N SER A 90 0.46 -8.34 26.38
CA SER A 90 -0.63 -9.16 26.96
C SER A 90 -0.16 -10.10 28.08
N ARG A 91 1.15 -10.37 28.16
CA ARG A 91 1.76 -11.17 29.23
C ARG A 91 2.33 -10.32 30.37
N ALA A 92 2.33 -8.99 30.22
CA ALA A 92 2.82 -8.08 31.24
C ALA A 92 1.86 -7.97 32.44
N VAL A 93 0.61 -8.40 32.28
CA VAL A 93 -0.41 -8.47 33.34
C VAL A 93 -1.07 -9.85 33.34
N PRO A 94 -1.47 -10.38 34.51
CA PRO A 94 -2.16 -11.65 34.57
C PRO A 94 -3.62 -11.55 34.10
N GLY A 95 -4.18 -12.69 33.71
CA GLY A 95 -5.62 -12.80 33.48
C GLY A 95 -6.15 -12.31 32.14
N ILE A 96 -5.31 -12.02 31.13
CA ILE A 96 -5.81 -11.84 29.76
C ILE A 96 -5.94 -13.22 29.12
N ALA A 97 -7.17 -13.70 28.90
CA ALA A 97 -7.40 -14.99 28.24
C ALA A 97 -7.13 -14.89 26.72
N ARG A 98 -7.65 -13.84 26.08
CA ARG A 98 -7.39 -13.49 24.68
C ARG A 98 -7.44 -11.98 24.49
N PHE A 99 -6.82 -11.48 23.43
CA PHE A 99 -6.90 -10.08 23.05
C PHE A 99 -6.79 -9.90 21.53
N GLN A 100 -7.23 -8.73 21.06
CA GLN A 100 -7.07 -8.27 19.69
C GLN A 100 -6.97 -6.75 19.68
N ILE A 101 -6.09 -6.24 18.83
CA ILE A 101 -5.87 -4.81 18.62
C ILE A 101 -6.58 -4.41 17.33
N GLU A 102 -7.48 -3.43 17.39
CA GLU A 102 -8.10 -2.84 16.21
C GLU A 102 -7.61 -1.41 16.03
N GLN A 103 -7.05 -1.11 14.87
CA GLN A 103 -6.64 0.24 14.52
C GLN A 103 -7.52 0.78 13.40
N GLN A 104 -8.24 1.87 13.68
CA GLN A 104 -9.04 2.59 12.69
C GLN A 104 -8.46 3.95 12.32
N ARG A 105 -7.56 4.49 13.15
CA ARG A 105 -6.96 5.81 12.99
C ARG A 105 -5.52 5.80 13.49
N LEU A 106 -4.69 6.70 12.95
CA LEU A 106 -3.26 6.74 13.28
C LEU A 106 -3.01 7.12 14.73
N ASP A 107 -3.90 7.91 15.34
CA ASP A 107 -3.78 8.44 16.70
C ASP A 107 -4.44 7.56 17.76
N GLY A 108 -4.84 6.33 17.44
CA GLY A 108 -5.37 5.43 18.46
C GLY A 108 -5.79 4.04 18.04
N ILE A 109 -6.08 3.22 19.04
CA ILE A 109 -6.51 1.83 18.92
C ILE A 109 -7.68 1.49 19.83
N ILE A 110 -8.36 0.41 19.50
CA ILE A 110 -9.24 -0.33 20.39
C ILE A 110 -8.50 -1.61 20.80
N PHE A 111 -8.25 -1.77 22.10
CA PHE A 111 -7.75 -2.99 22.71
C PHE A 111 -8.94 -3.84 23.17
N ARG A 112 -9.31 -4.85 22.38
CA ARG A 112 -10.33 -5.83 22.77
C ARG A 112 -9.70 -6.92 23.62
N LEU A 113 -10.31 -7.28 24.74
CA LEU A 113 -9.82 -8.34 25.61
C LEU A 113 -10.95 -9.24 26.10
N VAL A 114 -10.63 -10.52 26.22
CA VAL A 114 -11.44 -11.53 26.92
C VAL A 114 -10.80 -11.76 28.28
N PRO A 115 -11.49 -11.45 29.39
CA PRO A 115 -10.93 -11.58 30.72
C PRO A 115 -10.87 -13.06 31.12
N GLY A 116 -9.72 -13.47 31.65
CA GLY A 116 -9.52 -14.74 32.32
C GLY A 116 -9.74 -14.63 33.83
N PRO A 117 -9.59 -15.73 34.57
CA PRO A 117 -9.90 -15.79 36.01
C PRO A 117 -9.12 -14.80 36.88
N GLU A 118 -7.91 -14.42 36.46
CA GLU A 118 -7.03 -13.51 37.20
C GLU A 118 -7.14 -12.05 36.76
N TRP A 119 -8.07 -11.72 35.85
CA TRP A 119 -8.22 -10.37 35.33
C TRP A 119 -8.65 -9.39 36.42
N LYS A 120 -8.04 -8.20 36.42
CA LYS A 120 -8.45 -7.06 37.25
C LYS A 120 -8.51 -5.81 36.39
N ASP A 121 -9.57 -5.03 36.56
CA ASP A 121 -9.80 -3.83 35.74
C ASP A 121 -8.71 -2.75 35.91
N ASP A 122 -8.04 -2.72 37.07
CA ASP A 122 -6.90 -1.83 37.33
C ASP A 122 -5.71 -2.09 36.37
N TYR A 123 -5.62 -3.29 35.77
CA TYR A 123 -4.58 -3.59 34.78
C TYR A 123 -4.73 -2.79 33.49
N LYS A 124 -5.90 -2.22 33.20
CA LYS A 124 -6.10 -1.32 32.05
C LYS A 124 -5.11 -0.15 32.07
N GLY A 125 -4.89 0.46 33.24
CA GLY A 125 -3.95 1.59 33.37
C GLY A 125 -2.50 1.19 33.05
N VAL A 126 -2.07 0.01 33.53
CA VAL A 126 -0.72 -0.51 33.26
C VAL A 126 -0.50 -0.81 31.78
N LEU A 127 -1.52 -1.38 31.12
CA LEU A 127 -1.49 -1.64 29.68
C LEU A 127 -1.45 -0.32 28.91
N GLU A 128 -2.31 0.63 29.25
CA GLU A 128 -2.40 1.94 28.59
C GLU A 128 -1.08 2.71 28.65
N GLU A 129 -0.43 2.74 29.82
CA GLU A 129 0.86 3.40 30.01
C GLU A 129 1.93 2.82 29.08
N LYS A 130 2.08 1.49 29.07
CA LYS A 130 3.05 0.80 28.20
C LYS A 130 2.74 1.00 26.71
N ILE A 131 1.47 1.06 26.33
CA ILE A 131 1.06 1.34 24.94
C ILE A 131 1.49 2.76 24.57
N LYS A 132 1.21 3.76 25.41
CA LYS A 132 1.59 5.15 25.18
C LYS A 132 3.10 5.36 25.15
N ASP A 133 3.86 4.60 25.95
CA ASP A 133 5.33 4.62 25.89
C ASP A 133 5.88 4.16 24.54
N ASN A 134 5.17 3.26 23.85
CA ASN A 134 5.59 2.71 22.56
C ASN A 134 4.92 3.39 21.35
N CYS A 135 3.75 4.01 21.53
CA CYS A 135 2.95 4.58 20.44
C CYS A 135 2.90 6.12 20.45
N GLY A 136 3.35 6.76 21.53
CA GLY A 136 3.27 8.20 21.77
C GLY A 136 2.38 8.55 22.96
N LYS A 137 2.76 9.58 23.73
CA LYS A 137 2.06 9.96 24.97
C LYS A 137 0.59 10.37 24.75
N ASP A 138 0.31 11.00 23.60
CA ASP A 138 -1.03 11.45 23.22
C ASP A 138 -1.83 10.37 22.46
N PHE A 139 -1.32 9.15 22.37
CA PHE A 139 -1.97 8.07 21.64
C PHE A 139 -3.24 7.58 22.38
N ASN A 140 -4.36 7.52 21.67
CA ASN A 140 -5.64 7.13 22.25
C ASN A 140 -5.77 5.61 22.36
N VAL A 141 -6.17 5.13 23.54
CA VAL A 141 -6.39 3.70 23.80
C VAL A 141 -7.78 3.51 24.38
N ALA A 142 -8.64 2.81 23.66
CA ALA A 142 -9.95 2.39 24.15
C ALA A 142 -9.93 0.90 24.50
N PHE A 143 -10.45 0.51 25.65
CA PHE A 143 -10.57 -0.90 26.04
C PHE A 143 -12.01 -1.38 25.84
N ILE A 144 -12.17 -2.54 25.19
CA ILE A 144 -13.46 -3.23 25.10
C ILE A 144 -13.31 -4.64 25.66
N ILE A 145 -14.07 -4.93 26.71
CA ILE A 145 -14.21 -6.28 27.26
C ILE A 145 -15.28 -7.01 26.43
N THR A 146 -14.95 -8.21 25.97
CA THR A 146 -15.84 -9.05 25.15
C THR A 146 -15.81 -10.49 25.65
N ASP A 147 -16.86 -11.26 25.35
CA ASP A 147 -16.96 -12.67 25.74
C ASP A 147 -16.08 -13.57 24.86
N ASP A 148 -15.85 -13.19 23.60
CA ASP A 148 -15.02 -13.95 22.67
C ASP A 148 -14.38 -13.07 21.58
N ILE A 149 -13.35 -13.61 20.93
CA ILE A 149 -12.65 -13.05 19.77
C ILE A 149 -12.53 -14.13 18.71
N LEU A 150 -13.05 -13.85 17.50
CA LEU A 150 -13.10 -14.79 16.39
C LEU A 150 -11.71 -15.20 15.90
N LEU A 151 -11.58 -16.49 15.57
CA LEU A 151 -10.40 -17.06 14.94
C LEU A 151 -10.46 -16.89 13.41
N THR A 152 -9.30 -16.86 12.77
CA THR A 152 -9.19 -16.99 11.31
C THR A 152 -9.67 -18.36 10.86
N ALA A 153 -9.90 -18.53 9.54
CA ALA A 153 -10.23 -19.83 8.95
C ALA A 153 -9.18 -20.94 9.24
N SER A 154 -7.94 -20.55 9.54
CA SER A 154 -6.84 -21.44 9.96
C SER A 154 -6.79 -21.70 11.47
N GLY A 155 -7.76 -21.21 12.25
CA GLY A 155 -7.85 -21.39 13.69
C GLY A 155 -6.91 -20.50 14.51
N LYS A 156 -6.27 -19.49 13.91
CA LYS A 156 -5.37 -18.56 14.63
C LYS A 156 -6.09 -17.27 14.99
N VAL A 157 -5.75 -16.64 16.11
CA VAL A 157 -6.19 -15.26 16.36
C VAL A 157 -5.32 -14.34 15.50
N ARG A 158 -5.96 -13.47 14.71
CA ARG A 158 -5.25 -12.33 14.11
C ARG A 158 -5.15 -11.24 15.15
N ILE A 159 -3.93 -10.99 15.62
CA ILE A 159 -3.68 -10.18 16.82
C ILE A 159 -3.89 -8.70 16.55
N VAL A 160 -3.53 -8.21 15.35
CA VAL A 160 -3.75 -6.82 14.96
C VAL A 160 -4.61 -6.77 13.70
N MET A 161 -5.71 -6.05 13.82
CA MET A 161 -6.64 -5.71 12.75
C MET A 161 -6.45 -4.23 12.41
N SER A 162 -5.60 -3.97 11.43
CA SER A 162 -5.30 -2.63 10.97
C SER A 162 -6.19 -2.26 9.78
N ASN A 163 -7.13 -1.35 10.01
CA ASN A 163 -8.06 -0.82 9.00
C ASN A 163 -7.63 0.58 8.49
N ILE A 164 -6.42 1.01 8.80
CA ILE A 164 -5.83 2.26 8.31
C ILE A 164 -5.28 2.15 6.88
N ASN A 165 -5.46 1.00 6.21
CA ASN A 165 -4.84 0.73 4.92
C ASN A 165 -5.31 1.73 3.86
N GLU A 166 -4.36 2.50 3.35
CA GLU A 166 -4.48 3.21 2.09
C GLU A 166 -4.56 2.19 0.97
N ARG A 167 -5.48 2.42 0.03
CA ARG A 167 -5.60 1.66 -1.21
C ARG A 167 -5.25 2.60 -2.34
N MET A 168 -4.59 2.07 -3.36
CA MET A 168 -4.43 2.80 -4.60
C MET A 168 -5.79 2.81 -5.31
N LEU A 169 -6.42 3.98 -5.37
CA LEU A 169 -7.72 4.20 -6.01
C LEU A 169 -7.52 5.01 -7.29
N ILE A 170 -8.44 4.84 -8.24
CA ILE A 170 -8.50 5.75 -9.38
C ILE A 170 -8.97 7.12 -8.90
N LYS A 171 -8.16 8.13 -9.13
CA LYS A 171 -8.41 9.52 -8.74
C LYS A 171 -9.02 10.31 -9.90
N SER A 172 -8.48 10.11 -11.09
CA SER A 172 -8.80 10.92 -12.27
C SER A 172 -8.87 10.05 -13.52
N LYS A 173 -9.75 10.42 -14.46
CA LYS A 173 -9.81 9.83 -15.80
C LYS A 173 -10.24 10.85 -16.85
N ILE A 174 -9.48 10.94 -17.94
CA ILE A 174 -9.91 11.54 -19.20
C ILE A 174 -10.30 10.38 -20.12
N HIS A 175 -11.58 10.27 -20.47
CA HIS A 175 -12.12 9.15 -21.24
C HIS A 175 -12.38 9.53 -22.70
N LYS A 176 -11.96 8.65 -23.63
CA LYS A 176 -12.09 8.79 -25.09
C LYS A 176 -11.37 10.01 -25.67
N ALA A 177 -10.20 10.30 -25.12
CA ALA A 177 -9.29 11.29 -25.68
C ALA A 177 -8.66 10.76 -26.97
N PHE A 178 -8.19 11.65 -27.84
CA PHE A 178 -7.49 11.30 -29.07
C PHE A 178 -6.08 11.88 -29.07
N ILE A 179 -5.09 11.08 -29.45
CA ILE A 179 -3.72 11.57 -29.58
C ILE A 179 -3.62 12.51 -30.79
N THR A 180 -3.21 13.75 -30.55
CA THR A 180 -3.13 14.80 -31.58
C THR A 180 -1.83 14.75 -32.37
N GLY A 181 -0.78 14.15 -31.79
CA GLY A 181 0.54 14.06 -32.41
C GLY A 181 1.60 13.60 -31.42
N GLU A 182 2.85 13.86 -31.80
CA GLU A 182 4.03 13.58 -30.99
C GLU A 182 4.75 14.89 -30.70
N SER A 183 5.22 15.07 -29.47
CA SER A 183 6.02 16.23 -29.09
C SER A 183 7.51 15.89 -29.12
N SER A 184 8.27 16.63 -29.93
CA SER A 184 9.72 16.43 -30.08
C SER A 184 10.58 17.18 -29.05
N GLY A 185 9.97 18.03 -28.22
CA GLY A 185 10.67 18.91 -27.28
C GLY A 185 10.72 18.40 -25.83
N GLU A 186 9.96 17.35 -25.52
CA GLU A 186 9.86 16.76 -24.18
C GLU A 186 10.12 15.25 -24.26
N VAL A 187 10.59 14.66 -23.18
CA VAL A 187 10.99 13.24 -23.13
C VAL A 187 10.16 12.55 -22.04
N ASP A 188 9.66 11.37 -22.37
CA ASP A 188 8.98 10.42 -21.47
C ASP A 188 7.75 10.94 -20.71
N CYS A 189 7.03 11.90 -21.30
CA CYS A 189 5.78 12.44 -20.78
C CYS A 189 4.59 12.23 -21.75
N ILE A 190 3.40 12.59 -21.28
CA ILE A 190 2.25 12.91 -22.13
C ILE A 190 1.85 14.37 -21.91
N ARG A 191 1.83 15.15 -22.99
CA ARG A 191 1.37 16.55 -22.94
C ARG A 191 -0.14 16.57 -23.10
N ILE A 192 -0.84 17.24 -22.20
CA ILE A 192 -2.30 17.29 -22.16
C ILE A 192 -2.74 18.75 -22.03
N ASP A 193 -3.75 19.16 -22.79
CA ASP A 193 -4.43 20.44 -22.62
C ASP A 193 -4.66 20.74 -21.13
N GLU A 194 -4.12 21.87 -20.67
CA GLU A 194 -4.20 22.32 -19.28
C GLU A 194 -5.65 22.36 -18.75
N GLU A 195 -6.62 22.71 -19.58
CA GLU A 195 -8.03 22.73 -19.18
C GLU A 195 -8.54 21.31 -18.89
N LEU A 196 -8.17 20.33 -19.71
CA LEU A 196 -8.55 18.93 -19.46
C LEU A 196 -7.89 18.37 -18.20
N MET A 197 -6.61 18.71 -17.96
CA MET A 197 -5.92 18.38 -16.71
C MET A 197 -6.63 18.97 -15.50
N SER A 198 -7.01 20.26 -15.57
CA SER A 198 -7.74 20.96 -14.51
C SER A 198 -9.11 20.31 -14.22
N LEU A 199 -9.89 20.03 -15.26
CA LEU A 199 -11.21 19.40 -15.15
C LEU A 199 -11.14 17.98 -14.58
N ALA A 200 -10.14 17.20 -15.00
CA ALA A 200 -9.90 15.84 -14.50
C ALA A 200 -9.18 15.81 -13.14
N GLY A 201 -8.61 16.92 -12.68
CA GLY A 201 -7.81 16.97 -11.44
C GLY A 201 -6.44 16.29 -11.54
N ILE A 202 -5.83 16.30 -12.72
CA ILE A 202 -4.47 15.81 -12.97
C ILE A 202 -3.49 16.97 -12.83
N SER A 203 -2.38 16.76 -12.12
CA SER A 203 -1.34 17.77 -11.87
C SER A 203 -0.14 17.59 -12.79
N ARG A 204 0.68 18.63 -12.98
CA ARG A 204 1.99 18.49 -13.60
C ARG A 204 2.82 17.42 -12.90
N PHE A 205 3.53 16.60 -13.69
CA PHE A 205 4.37 15.50 -13.22
C PHE A 205 3.63 14.41 -12.44
N GLU A 206 2.29 14.39 -12.46
CA GLU A 206 1.52 13.30 -11.87
C GLU A 206 1.65 12.05 -12.74
N LYS A 207 1.93 10.90 -12.11
CA LYS A 207 1.97 9.60 -12.79
C LYS A 207 0.58 9.30 -13.39
N VAL A 208 0.57 8.97 -14.67
CA VAL A 208 -0.63 8.55 -15.40
C VAL A 208 -0.40 7.21 -16.09
N LEU A 209 -1.48 6.44 -16.17
CA LEU A 209 -1.59 5.27 -17.04
C LEU A 209 -2.41 5.66 -18.27
N VAL A 210 -1.78 5.57 -19.44
CA VAL A 210 -2.42 5.76 -20.74
C VAL A 210 -2.78 4.40 -21.28
N VAL A 211 -4.07 4.19 -21.55
CA VAL A 211 -4.59 2.97 -22.16
C VAL A 211 -5.06 3.30 -23.55
N ASP A 212 -4.44 2.68 -24.53
CA ASP A 212 -4.81 2.78 -25.93
C ASP A 212 -5.98 1.84 -26.22
N MET A 213 -7.12 2.43 -26.56
CA MET A 213 -8.36 1.71 -26.88
C MET A 213 -8.37 1.23 -28.34
N THR A 214 -7.48 1.76 -29.19
CA THR A 214 -7.33 1.34 -30.60
C THR A 214 -6.53 0.05 -30.70
N ASN A 215 -5.38 -0.04 -30.03
CA ASN A 215 -4.43 -1.14 -30.20
C ASN A 215 -4.23 -2.00 -28.93
N GLY A 216 -4.71 -1.56 -27.77
CA GLY A 216 -4.64 -2.29 -26.51
C GLY A 216 -3.37 -2.07 -25.67
N GLU A 217 -2.42 -1.26 -26.16
CA GLU A 217 -1.19 -0.92 -25.45
C GLU A 217 -1.48 -0.13 -24.17
N ARG A 218 -0.56 -0.25 -23.21
CA ARG A 218 -0.65 0.40 -21.89
C ARG A 218 0.70 1.00 -21.54
N VAL A 219 0.74 2.31 -21.40
CA VAL A 219 1.98 3.05 -21.10
C VAL A 219 1.81 3.81 -19.80
N GLU A 220 2.77 3.64 -18.90
CA GLU A 220 2.90 4.48 -17.70
C GLU A 220 3.87 5.62 -18.00
N THR A 221 3.47 6.84 -17.66
CA THR A 221 4.25 8.08 -17.89
C THR A 221 3.78 9.14 -16.90
N PHE A 222 4.16 10.41 -17.09
CA PHE A 222 3.69 11.54 -16.29
C PHE A 222 3.10 12.65 -17.17
N ALA A 223 2.13 13.38 -16.63
CA ALA A 223 1.43 14.44 -17.36
C ALA A 223 2.20 15.76 -17.34
N VAL A 224 2.19 16.48 -18.46
CA VAL A 224 2.70 17.85 -18.59
C VAL A 224 1.64 18.70 -19.30
N GLU A 225 1.51 19.97 -18.93
CA GLU A 225 0.55 20.87 -19.55
C GLU A 225 0.94 21.22 -21.00
N ALA A 226 -0.02 21.11 -21.91
CA ALA A 226 -0.02 21.78 -23.20
C ALA A 226 -0.81 23.10 -23.12
N GLU A 227 -0.88 23.85 -24.23
CA GLU A 227 -1.63 25.10 -24.28
C GLU A 227 -3.09 24.88 -23.88
N ARG A 228 -3.58 25.71 -22.94
CA ARG A 228 -4.94 25.65 -22.40
C ARG A 228 -5.99 25.84 -23.51
N ASN A 229 -7.02 24.99 -23.52
CA ASN A 229 -8.09 24.94 -24.52
C ASN A 229 -7.66 24.58 -25.95
N SER A 230 -6.44 24.06 -26.14
CA SER A 230 -5.95 23.63 -27.45
C SER A 230 -6.56 22.29 -27.91
N GLY A 231 -6.88 21.38 -26.98
CA GLY A 231 -7.19 19.97 -27.24
C GLY A 231 -5.97 19.11 -27.52
N ILE A 232 -4.76 19.65 -27.31
CA ILE A 232 -3.52 18.90 -27.51
C ILE A 232 -3.46 17.74 -26.52
N ILE A 233 -3.22 16.55 -27.06
CA ILE A 233 -2.83 15.36 -26.30
C ILE A 233 -1.72 14.69 -27.08
N GLU A 234 -0.46 14.87 -26.69
CA GLU A 234 0.71 14.41 -27.43
C GLU A 234 1.54 13.44 -26.60
N THR A 235 1.95 12.34 -27.23
CA THR A 235 2.94 11.43 -26.67
C THR A 235 4.34 11.99 -26.88
N CYS A 236 5.22 11.79 -25.90
CA CYS A 236 6.61 12.22 -25.96
C CYS A 236 7.54 11.01 -25.80
N GLY A 237 8.75 11.12 -26.37
CA GLY A 237 9.79 10.10 -26.20
C GLY A 237 9.36 8.68 -26.62
N ASP A 238 9.70 7.69 -25.80
CA ASP A 238 9.48 6.28 -26.13
C ASP A 238 7.99 5.88 -26.13
N ALA A 239 7.12 6.64 -25.44
CA ALA A 239 5.68 6.40 -25.45
C ALA A 239 5.07 6.53 -26.85
N ALA A 240 5.64 7.40 -27.70
CA ALA A 240 5.21 7.60 -29.08
C ALA A 240 5.42 6.36 -29.97
N ARG A 241 6.26 5.39 -29.56
CA ARG A 241 6.42 4.12 -30.29
C ARG A 241 5.24 3.16 -30.14
N HIS A 242 4.43 3.35 -29.09
CA HIS A 242 3.34 2.45 -28.73
C HIS A 242 1.96 3.08 -28.94
N ILE A 243 1.88 4.40 -28.85
CA ILE A 243 0.63 5.16 -28.91
C ILE A 243 0.85 6.31 -29.90
N GLY A 244 0.11 6.29 -31.00
CA GLY A 244 0.34 7.16 -32.15
C GLY A 244 -0.78 8.16 -32.39
N LYS A 245 -0.52 9.12 -33.29
CA LYS A 245 -1.52 10.12 -33.70
C LYS A 245 -2.80 9.46 -34.22
N GLY A 246 -3.92 9.90 -33.68
CA GLY A 246 -5.25 9.43 -34.04
C GLY A 246 -5.78 8.29 -33.15
N ASP A 247 -4.95 7.71 -32.28
CA ASP A 247 -5.39 6.67 -31.36
C ASP A 247 -6.35 7.22 -30.30
N GLU A 248 -7.41 6.46 -30.02
CA GLU A 248 -8.34 6.75 -28.94
C GLU A 248 -7.77 6.19 -27.62
N VAL A 249 -7.60 7.05 -26.61
CA VAL A 249 -6.97 6.71 -25.33
C VAL A 249 -7.87 7.04 -24.14
N SER A 250 -7.64 6.35 -23.03
CA SER A 250 -8.05 6.79 -21.70
C SER A 250 -6.82 7.06 -20.85
N ILE A 251 -6.76 8.25 -20.25
CA ILE A 251 -5.65 8.67 -19.37
C ILE A 251 -6.15 8.65 -17.94
N MET A 252 -5.49 7.91 -17.05
CA MET A 252 -5.91 7.73 -15.66
C MET A 252 -4.80 8.10 -14.68
N ALA A 253 -5.15 8.76 -13.58
CA ALA A 253 -4.26 9.00 -12.45
C ALA A 253 -4.79 8.28 -11.21
N PHE A 254 -3.88 7.89 -10.33
CA PHE A 254 -4.17 7.12 -9.12
C PHE A 254 -3.66 7.84 -7.88
N ALA A 255 -4.37 7.67 -6.78
CA ALA A 255 -3.95 8.18 -5.48
C ALA A 255 -4.11 7.11 -4.41
N TRP A 256 -3.18 7.10 -3.46
CA TRP A 256 -3.35 6.37 -2.21
C TRP A 256 -4.41 7.08 -1.37
N SER A 257 -5.51 6.39 -1.09
CA SER A 257 -6.54 6.93 -0.21
C SER A 257 -7.09 5.86 0.74
N ARG A 258 -7.51 6.31 1.92
CA ARG A 258 -8.13 5.46 2.94
C ARG A 258 -9.63 5.31 2.73
N ASN A 259 -10.25 6.27 2.04
CA ASN A 259 -11.68 6.29 1.80
C ASN A 259 -11.95 5.97 0.34
N SER A 260 -12.85 5.02 0.08
CA SER A 260 -13.29 4.69 -1.29
C SER A 260 -14.13 5.79 -1.95
N SER A 261 -14.22 6.98 -1.33
CA SER A 261 -15.19 8.03 -1.64
C SER A 261 -14.56 9.39 -1.98
N GLU A 262 -13.26 9.46 -2.24
CA GLU A 262 -12.71 10.66 -2.87
C GLU A 262 -13.38 10.85 -4.24
N GLU A 263 -13.73 12.10 -4.60
CA GLU A 263 -14.43 12.42 -5.84
C GLU A 263 -13.58 11.98 -7.04
N PHE A 264 -13.83 10.76 -7.53
CA PHE A 264 -13.28 10.27 -8.78
C PHE A 264 -13.69 11.22 -9.91
N LYS A 265 -12.73 11.98 -10.43
CA LYS A 265 -12.97 12.96 -11.49
C LYS A 265 -12.81 12.30 -12.85
N ASN A 266 -13.93 11.94 -13.44
CA ASN A 266 -13.99 11.30 -14.75
C ASN A 266 -14.65 12.23 -15.76
N ILE A 267 -13.93 12.61 -16.81
CA ILE A 267 -14.44 13.48 -17.87
C ILE A 267 -14.54 12.73 -19.19
N LEU A 268 -15.59 13.00 -19.95
CA LEU A 268 -15.74 12.60 -21.35
C LEU A 268 -15.33 13.77 -22.23
N VAL A 269 -14.52 13.49 -23.26
CA VAL A 269 -14.20 14.44 -24.32
C VAL A 269 -14.76 13.99 -25.68
N ASP A 270 -14.84 14.92 -26.62
CA ASP A 270 -15.20 14.63 -28.01
C ASP A 270 -13.97 14.33 -28.89
N ARG A 271 -14.18 14.12 -30.20
CA ARG A 271 -13.10 13.86 -31.16
C ARG A 271 -12.09 14.99 -31.34
N SER A 272 -12.42 16.21 -30.89
CA SER A 272 -11.52 17.36 -30.89
C SER A 272 -10.89 17.59 -29.52
N ASN A 273 -10.98 16.60 -28.62
CA ASN A 273 -10.57 16.70 -27.22
C ASN A 273 -11.18 17.89 -26.50
N ARG A 274 -12.45 18.21 -26.78
CA ARG A 274 -13.22 19.21 -26.02
C ARG A 274 -14.04 18.51 -24.95
N PHE A 275 -14.07 19.11 -23.76
CA PHE A 275 -14.88 18.60 -22.66
C PHE A 275 -16.37 18.53 -23.06
N VAL A 276 -16.97 17.38 -22.82
CA VAL A 276 -18.41 17.14 -23.06
C VAL A 276 -19.17 17.16 -21.74
N ARG A 277 -18.78 16.33 -20.78
CA ARG A 277 -19.44 16.19 -19.47
C ARG A 277 -18.59 15.39 -18.48
N TYR A 278 -18.92 15.51 -17.21
CA TYR A 278 -18.48 14.55 -16.19
C TYR A 278 -19.24 13.22 -16.35
N LEU A 279 -18.53 12.12 -16.15
CA LEU A 279 -19.07 10.77 -16.04
C LEU A 279 -19.18 10.43 -14.56
N THR A 280 -20.40 10.17 -14.08
CA THR A 280 -20.62 9.67 -12.72
C THR A 280 -20.75 8.15 -12.75
N ASP A 281 -20.17 7.48 -11.76
CA ASP A 281 -20.42 6.07 -11.53
C ASP A 281 -21.90 5.88 -11.16
N GLN A 282 -22.71 5.44 -12.12
CA GLN A 282 -23.82 4.54 -11.80
C GLN A 282 -23.39 3.14 -12.22
N PRO A 283 -22.93 2.30 -11.28
CA PRO A 283 -22.67 0.89 -11.55
C PRO A 283 -23.92 0.25 -12.16
N GLY A 284 -23.83 -0.22 -13.41
CA GLY A 284 -24.87 -1.07 -14.02
C GLY A 284 -25.70 -0.47 -15.17
N LYS A 285 -25.51 0.79 -15.58
CA LYS A 285 -26.06 1.26 -16.86
C LYS A 285 -25.04 1.05 -17.97
N ARG A 286 -25.29 0.06 -18.84
CA ARG A 286 -24.66 0.06 -20.18
C ARG A 286 -24.92 1.42 -20.80
N ILE A 287 -23.86 2.07 -21.28
CA ILE A 287 -23.98 3.22 -22.16
C ILE A 287 -24.61 2.65 -23.44
N GLU A 288 -25.87 2.95 -23.68
CA GLU A 288 -26.53 2.64 -24.96
C GLU A 288 -25.81 3.45 -26.06
N GLU A 289 -25.48 2.76 -27.15
CA GLU A 289 -24.72 3.24 -28.31
C GLU A 289 -25.37 4.41 -29.04
#